data_AF-A0A959WYH0-F1
#
_entry.id   AF-A0A959WYH0-F1
#
_cell.length_a   1.000
_cell.length_b   1.000
_cell.length_c   1.000
_cell.angle_alpha   90.00
_cell.angle_beta   90.00
_cell.angle_gamma   90.00
#
_symmetry.space_group_name_H-M   'P 1'
#
loop_
_entity.id
_entity.type
_entity.pdbx_description
1 polymer ?
#
loop_
_entity_poly.entity_id
_entity_poly.type
_entity_poly.pdbx_seq_one_letter_code
_entity_poly.pdbx_strand_id
1 'polypeptide(L)'
;EVTRRITRAGDAGYRLNGANCRLLDVHEALALRGLGPEALAVIRQGQVEAVCASRPGDIRAILEEAAGVALSRRRRRRAESRLEKVAERLDRARDLQGELEDRRASLQRQAQAAERAVELDRALEVAHDHARRAAAHTASRALDAARAAHAAAGAVRAERDADA
;
A
#
# COMPACT_ATOMS: atom_id res chain seq x y z
N GLU A 1 -0.45 14.36 40.73
CA GLU A 1 -1.85 14.78 40.84
C GLU A 1 -2.73 13.98 39.89
N VAL A 2 -3.90 13.51 40.35
CA VAL A 2 -4.91 12.87 39.50
C VAL A 2 -6.17 13.73 39.56
N THR A 3 -6.66 14.19 38.42
CA THR A 3 -7.87 15.02 38.34
C THR A 3 -8.90 14.33 37.45
N ARG A 4 -10.12 14.17 37.96
CA ARG A 4 -11.29 13.75 37.17
C ARG A 4 -12.20 14.96 36.99
N ARG A 5 -12.57 15.28 35.76
CA ARG A 5 -13.51 16.35 35.43
C ARG A 5 -14.73 15.75 34.77
N ILE A 6 -15.92 16.12 35.23
CA ILE A 6 -17.20 15.75 34.63
C ILE A 6 -17.86 17.04 34.18
N THR A 7 -18.29 17.10 32.92
CA THR A 7 -19.03 18.25 32.39
C THR A 7 -20.53 18.05 32.61
N ARG A 8 -21.32 19.13 32.59
CA ARG A 8 -22.78 19.04 32.66
C ARG A 8 -23.40 18.29 31.47
N ALA A 9 -22.67 18.18 30.36
CA ALA A 9 -23.07 17.39 29.20
C ALA A 9 -22.85 15.88 29.39
N GLY A 10 -22.24 15.45 30.51
CA GLY A 10 -21.95 14.05 30.81
C GLY A 10 -20.56 13.59 30.40
N ASP A 11 -19.76 14.44 29.75
CA ASP A 11 -18.39 14.07 29.37
C ASP A 11 -17.50 13.96 30.61
N ALA A 12 -16.78 12.83 30.72
CA ALA A 12 -15.81 12.61 31.76
C ALA A 12 -14.39 12.56 31.16
N GLY A 13 -13.50 13.40 31.68
CA GLY A 13 -12.08 13.44 31.31
C GLY A 13 -11.18 13.18 32.50
N TYR A 14 -10.02 12.56 32.24
CA TYR A 14 -8.99 12.28 33.23
C TYR A 14 -7.71 13.03 32.90
N ARG A 15 -7.08 13.59 33.92
CA ARG A 15 -5.74 14.19 33.84
C ARG A 15 -4.80 13.56 34.85
N LEU A 16 -3.61 13.22 34.39
CA LEU A 16 -2.51 12.72 35.23
C LEU A 16 -1.38 13.73 35.14
N ASN A 17 -1.04 14.37 36.27
CA ASN A 17 -0.03 15.42 36.35
C ASN A 17 -0.24 16.55 35.32
N GLY A 18 -1.49 16.99 35.15
CA GLY A 18 -1.84 18.05 34.20
C GLY A 18 -2.03 17.62 32.74
N ALA A 19 -1.56 16.43 32.34
CA ALA A 19 -1.74 15.91 30.98
C ALA A 19 -3.06 15.11 30.85
N ASN A 20 -3.76 15.26 29.72
CA ASN A 20 -4.92 14.42 29.41
C ASN A 20 -4.50 12.95 29.27
N CYS A 21 -5.27 12.05 29.87
CA CYS A 21 -4.96 10.63 29.89
C CYS A 21 -6.24 9.79 29.85
N ARG A 22 -6.10 8.48 29.60
CA ARG A 22 -7.21 7.55 29.63
C ARG A 22 -7.45 7.12 31.08
N LEU A 23 -8.68 6.69 31.39
CA LEU A 23 -8.99 6.04 32.66
C LEU A 23 -8.02 4.88 32.96
N LEU A 24 -7.61 4.17 31.90
CA LEU A 24 -6.68 3.07 32.03
C LEU A 24 -5.31 3.50 32.58
N ASP A 25 -4.80 4.64 32.14
CA ASP A 25 -3.49 5.15 32.56
C ASP A 25 -3.53 5.57 34.04
N VAL A 26 -4.66 6.16 34.47
CA VAL A 26 -4.91 6.47 35.88
C VAL A 26 -4.95 5.18 36.72
N HIS A 27 -5.68 4.16 36.27
CA HIS A 27 -5.77 2.88 36.97
C HIS A 27 -4.39 2.23 37.13
N GLU A 28 -3.55 2.21 36.09
CA GLU A 28 -2.20 1.66 36.18
C GLU A 28 -1.30 2.48 37.12
N ALA A 29 -1.39 3.82 37.06
CA ALA A 29 -0.62 4.70 37.93
C ALA A 29 -1.00 4.55 39.43
N LEU A 30 -2.28 4.26 39.71
CA LEU A 30 -2.77 4.01 41.06
C LEU A 30 -2.50 2.57 41.54
N ALA A 31 -2.57 1.59 40.64
CA ALA A 31 -2.24 0.20 40.95
C ALA A 31 -0.79 0.05 41.44
N LEU A 32 0.16 0.78 40.84
CA LEU A 32 1.56 0.84 41.31
C LEU A 32 1.71 1.32 42.76
N ARG A 33 0.71 2.06 43.26
CA ARG A 33 0.69 2.61 44.63
C ARG A 33 -0.22 1.79 45.57
N GLY A 34 -0.76 0.67 45.09
CA GLY A 34 -1.73 -0.13 45.86
C GLY A 34 -3.06 0.60 46.07
N LEU A 35 -3.43 1.53 45.17
CA LEU A 35 -4.68 2.30 45.20
C LEU A 35 -5.56 2.04 43.96
N GLY A 36 -5.35 0.90 43.29
CA GLY A 36 -6.15 0.49 42.14
C GLY A 36 -7.64 0.28 42.52
N PRO A 37 -8.53 0.14 41.54
CA PRO A 37 -9.95 -0.13 41.78
C PRO A 37 -10.21 -1.43 42.57
N GLU A 38 -9.25 -2.36 42.56
CA GLU A 38 -9.29 -3.61 43.33
C GLU A 38 -8.41 -3.55 44.59
N ALA A 39 -7.83 -2.40 44.89
CA ALA A 39 -7.08 -2.22 46.11
C ALA A 39 -7.98 -2.30 47.34
N LEU A 40 -7.48 -2.98 48.37
CA LEU A 40 -8.14 -3.12 49.68
C LEU A 40 -8.03 -1.85 50.53
N ALA A 41 -7.57 -0.74 49.97
CA ALA A 41 -7.38 0.53 50.67
C ALA A 41 -8.71 1.18 51.12
N VAL A 42 -9.85 0.78 50.54
CA VAL A 42 -11.18 1.27 50.91
C VAL A 42 -12.11 0.07 51.11
N ILE A 43 -12.69 -0.03 52.31
CA ILE A 43 -13.68 -1.06 52.65
C ILE A 43 -15.07 -0.50 52.37
N ARG A 44 -15.78 -1.12 51.43
CA ARG A 44 -17.19 -0.80 51.13
C ARG A 44 -18.12 -1.64 52.00
N GLN A 45 -19.33 -1.15 52.21
CA GLN A 45 -20.38 -1.92 52.88
C GLN A 45 -20.67 -3.22 52.10
N GLY A 46 -20.81 -4.34 52.80
CA GLY A 46 -21.03 -5.66 52.18
C GLY A 46 -19.76 -6.34 51.66
N GLN A 47 -18.59 -5.70 51.73
CA GLN A 47 -17.36 -6.26 51.17
C GLN A 47 -16.81 -7.41 52.00
N VAL A 48 -16.98 -7.38 53.32
CA VAL A 48 -16.53 -8.47 54.21
C VAL A 48 -17.35 -9.73 53.95
N GLU A 49 -18.67 -9.59 53.87
CA GLU A 49 -19.58 -10.68 53.55
C GLU A 49 -19.30 -11.26 52.16
N ALA A 50 -19.02 -10.40 51.18
CA ALA A 50 -18.65 -10.83 49.83
C ALA A 50 -17.34 -11.64 49.81
N VAL A 51 -16.32 -11.24 50.58
CA VAL A 51 -15.06 -11.99 50.68
C VAL A 51 -15.27 -13.33 51.39
N CYS A 52 -16.07 -13.37 52.46
CA CYS A 52 -16.40 -14.63 53.16
C CYS A 52 -17.17 -15.62 52.29
N ALA A 53 -18.04 -15.13 51.39
CA ALA A 53 -18.82 -15.96 50.47
C ALA A 53 -18.13 -16.24 49.12
N SER A 54 -16.93 -15.69 48.89
CA SER A 54 -16.22 -15.77 47.62
C SER A 54 -15.73 -17.19 47.31
N ARG A 55 -15.68 -17.52 46.02
CA ARG A 55 -15.08 -18.77 45.56
C ARG A 55 -13.54 -18.68 45.66
N PRO A 56 -12.83 -19.82 45.73
CA PRO A 56 -11.36 -19.82 45.79
C PRO A 56 -10.68 -19.01 44.67
N GLY A 57 -11.29 -18.96 43.47
CA GLY A 57 -10.79 -18.15 42.35
C GLY A 57 -10.83 -16.64 42.61
N ASP A 58 -11.90 -16.15 43.24
CA ASP A 58 -12.08 -14.73 43.55
C ASP A 58 -11.15 -14.31 44.70
N ILE A 59 -11.01 -15.16 45.73
CA ILE A 59 -10.04 -14.96 46.81
C ILE A 59 -8.62 -14.90 46.24
N ARG A 60 -8.27 -15.77 45.30
CA ARG A 60 -6.96 -15.74 44.63
C ARG A 60 -6.73 -14.42 43.89
N ALA A 61 -7.72 -13.87 43.20
CA ALA A 61 -7.59 -12.59 42.51
C ALA A 61 -7.29 -11.45 43.49
N ILE A 62 -7.98 -11.42 44.63
CA ILE A 62 -7.75 -10.45 45.72
C ILE A 62 -6.32 -10.58 46.28
N LEU A 63 -5.86 -11.81 46.52
CA LEU A 63 -4.50 -12.08 47.00
C LEU A 63 -3.43 -11.68 45.97
N GLU A 64 -3.65 -11.96 44.69
CA GLU A 64 -2.73 -11.59 43.61
C GLU A 64 -2.61 -10.07 43.43
N GLU A 65 -3.69 -9.32 43.67
CA GLU A 65 -3.70 -7.85 43.67
C GLU A 65 -2.94 -7.32 44.90
N ALA A 66 -3.21 -7.86 46.10
CA ALA A 66 -2.49 -7.50 47.32
C ALA A 66 -0.98 -7.79 47.24
N ALA A 67 -0.60 -8.87 46.55
CA ALA A 67 0.80 -9.22 46.30
C ALA A 67 1.45 -8.40 45.15
N GLY A 68 0.69 -7.54 44.46
CA GLY A 68 1.20 -6.71 43.36
C GLY A 68 1.54 -7.48 42.07
N VAL A 69 1.25 -8.79 42.01
CA VAL A 69 1.55 -9.65 40.86
C VAL A 69 0.51 -9.47 39.74
N ALA A 70 -0.70 -9.05 40.10
CA ALA A 70 -1.80 -8.84 39.16
C ALA A 70 -1.47 -7.79 38.07
N LEU A 71 -0.80 -6.68 38.40
CA LEU A 71 -0.41 -5.65 37.44
C LEU A 71 0.53 -6.21 36.37
N SER A 72 1.59 -6.91 36.80
CA SER A 72 2.57 -7.53 35.90
C SER A 72 1.93 -8.57 35.00
N ARG A 73 1.01 -9.40 35.54
CA ARG A 73 0.23 -10.36 34.74
C ARG A 73 -0.66 -9.68 33.71
N ARG A 74 -1.38 -8.61 34.08
CA ARG A 74 -2.23 -7.84 33.16
C ARG A 74 -1.40 -7.20 32.05
N ARG A 75 -0.24 -6.62 32.38
CA ARG A 75 0.70 -6.04 31.40
C ARG A 75 1.23 -7.09 30.44
N ARG A 76 1.66 -8.25 30.95
CA ARG A 76 2.15 -9.36 30.13
C ARG A 76 1.08 -9.83 29.13
N ARG A 77 -0.15 -10.12 29.59
CA ARG A 77 -1.25 -10.55 28.70
C ARG A 77 -1.56 -9.51 27.61
N ARG A 78 -1.50 -8.21 27.95
CA ARG A 78 -1.71 -7.14 26.96
C ARG A 78 -0.58 -7.05 25.95
N ALA A 79 0.66 -7.22 26.40
CA ALA A 79 1.82 -7.25 25.52
C ALA A 79 1.74 -8.46 24.56
N GLU A 80 1.42 -9.65 25.08
CA GLU A 80 1.20 -10.87 24.30
C GLU A 80 0.11 -10.65 23.23
N SER A 81 -1.07 -10.16 23.62
CA SER A 81 -2.15 -9.87 22.66
C SER A 81 -1.80 -8.78 21.63
N ARG A 82 -0.96 -7.81 22.00
CA ARG A 82 -0.44 -6.82 21.04
C ARG A 82 0.54 -7.45 20.06
N LEU A 83 1.43 -8.32 20.53
CA LEU A 83 2.40 -9.01 19.70
C LEU A 83 1.69 -9.94 18.69
N GLU A 84 0.68 -10.69 19.11
CA GLU A 84 -0.15 -11.51 18.21
C GLU A 84 -0.76 -10.65 17.09
N LYS A 85 -1.40 -9.54 17.44
CA LYS A 85 -1.99 -8.63 16.45
C LYS A 85 -0.96 -7.99 15.52
N VAL A 86 0.26 -7.75 16.00
CA VAL A 86 1.36 -7.22 15.19
C VAL A 86 1.87 -8.30 14.24
N ALA A 87 1.99 -9.55 14.69
CA ALA A 87 2.37 -10.68 13.84
C ALA A 87 1.36 -10.87 12.69
N GLU A 88 0.06 -10.90 12.99
CA GLU A 88 -1.00 -10.98 11.96
C GLU A 88 -0.94 -9.81 10.95
N ARG A 89 -0.59 -8.61 11.40
CA ARG A 89 -0.42 -7.45 10.52
C ARG A 89 0.82 -7.57 9.65
N LEU A 90 1.90 -8.11 10.21
CA LEU A 90 3.15 -8.31 9.49
C LEU A 90 2.99 -9.35 8.39
N ASP A 91 2.27 -10.43 8.65
CA ASP A 91 2.00 -11.46 7.64
C ASP A 91 1.21 -10.89 6.47
N ARG A 92 0.13 -10.14 6.73
CA ARG A 92 -0.60 -9.43 5.66
C ARG A 92 0.25 -8.43 4.89
N ALA A 93 1.19 -7.75 5.56
CA ALA A 93 2.09 -6.81 4.90
C ALA A 93 3.07 -7.53 3.96
N ARG A 94 3.53 -8.73 4.33
CA ARG A 94 4.37 -9.58 3.48
C ARG A 94 3.60 -10.10 2.26
N ASP A 95 2.36 -10.53 2.45
CA ASP A 95 1.50 -10.97 1.35
C ASP A 95 1.30 -9.83 0.34
N LEU A 96 0.97 -8.64 0.82
CA LEU A 96 0.82 -7.44 -0.02
C LEU A 96 2.13 -7.07 -0.73
N GLN A 97 3.28 -7.21 -0.06
CA GLN A 97 4.56 -6.98 -0.69
C GLN A 97 4.78 -7.92 -1.87
N GLY A 98 4.50 -9.22 -1.70
CA GLY A 98 4.60 -10.20 -2.79
C GLY A 98 3.70 -9.86 -3.97
N GLU A 99 2.43 -9.51 -3.72
CA GLU A 99 1.52 -9.08 -4.79
C GLU A 99 2.02 -7.85 -5.54
N LEU A 100 2.63 -6.89 -4.84
CA LEU A 100 3.17 -5.67 -5.46
C LEU A 100 4.42 -5.97 -6.30
N GLU A 101 5.27 -6.90 -5.88
CA GLU A 101 6.43 -7.36 -6.63
C GLU A 101 6.01 -8.03 -7.95
N ASP A 102 4.99 -8.89 -7.92
CA ASP A 102 4.43 -9.52 -9.12
C ASP A 102 3.82 -8.51 -10.08
N ARG A 103 3.04 -7.54 -9.56
CA ARG A 103 2.48 -6.45 -10.37
C ARG A 103 3.58 -5.62 -11.00
N ARG A 104 4.64 -5.29 -10.26
CA ARG A 104 5.81 -4.56 -10.78
C ARG A 104 6.48 -5.32 -11.91
N ALA A 105 6.72 -6.62 -11.76
CA ALA A 105 7.35 -7.45 -12.80
C ALA A 105 6.49 -7.51 -14.08
N SER A 106 5.17 -7.58 -13.93
CA SER A 106 4.24 -7.50 -15.07
C SER A 106 4.32 -6.14 -15.78
N LEU A 107 4.26 -5.04 -15.03
CA LEU A 107 4.35 -3.68 -15.58
C LEU A 107 5.69 -3.42 -16.28
N GLN A 108 6.80 -3.95 -15.75
CA GLN A 108 8.11 -3.86 -16.39
C GLN A 108 8.13 -4.55 -17.76
N ARG A 109 7.52 -5.74 -17.88
CA ARG A 109 7.39 -6.44 -19.17
C ARG A 109 6.52 -5.66 -20.15
N GLN A 110 5.43 -5.07 -19.68
CA GLN A 110 4.56 -4.24 -20.51
C GLN A 110 5.28 -2.98 -21.01
N ALA A 111 6.05 -2.31 -20.15
CA ALA A 111 6.84 -1.15 -20.52
C ALA A 111 7.89 -1.49 -21.59
N GLN A 112 8.65 -2.58 -21.40
CA GLN A 112 9.62 -3.05 -22.40
C GLN A 112 8.97 -3.42 -23.74
N ALA A 113 7.79 -4.04 -23.71
CA ALA A 113 7.06 -4.36 -24.93
C ALA A 113 6.59 -3.09 -25.67
N ALA A 114 6.12 -2.08 -24.93
CA ALA A 114 5.72 -0.80 -25.49
C ALA A 114 6.91 -0.04 -26.09
N GLU A 115 8.07 -0.03 -25.42
CA GLU A 115 9.30 0.58 -25.95
C GLU A 115 9.72 -0.08 -27.28
N ARG A 116 9.72 -1.42 -27.34
CA ARG A 116 10.04 -2.16 -28.56
C ARG A 116 9.03 -1.91 -29.68
N ALA A 117 7.75 -1.78 -29.36
CA ALA A 117 6.72 -1.45 -30.35
C ALA A 117 7.00 -0.09 -30.99
N VAL A 118 7.34 0.93 -30.20
CA VAL A 118 7.70 2.26 -30.71
C VAL A 118 8.95 2.22 -31.59
N GLU A 119 9.96 1.43 -31.22
CA GLU A 119 11.17 1.25 -32.04
C GLU A 119 10.85 0.57 -33.38
N LEU A 120 10.04 -0.49 -33.36
CA LEU A 120 9.62 -1.20 -34.56
C LEU A 120 8.77 -0.32 -35.47
N ASP A 121 7.85 0.46 -34.92
CA ASP A 121 7.02 1.39 -35.69
C ASP A 121 7.88 2.44 -36.41
N ARG A 122 8.87 3.02 -35.73
CA ARG A 122 9.84 3.93 -36.35
C ARG A 122 10.66 3.25 -37.46
N ALA A 123 11.11 2.02 -37.23
CA ALA A 123 11.87 1.27 -38.23
C ALA A 123 11.02 0.95 -39.47
N LEU A 124 9.74 0.62 -39.26
CA LEU A 124 8.75 0.40 -40.32
C LEU A 124 8.48 1.68 -41.12
N GLU A 125 8.32 2.83 -40.47
CA GLU A 125 8.16 4.12 -41.15
C GLU A 125 9.34 4.42 -42.07
N VAL A 126 10.57 4.26 -41.57
CA VAL A 126 11.80 4.46 -42.36
C VAL A 126 11.86 3.49 -43.54
N ALA A 127 11.56 2.21 -43.33
CA ALA A 127 11.53 1.21 -44.40
C ALA A 127 10.48 1.52 -45.47
N HIS A 128 9.27 1.93 -45.06
CA HIS A 128 8.22 2.36 -45.97
C HIS A 128 8.64 3.57 -46.81
N ASP A 129 9.29 4.57 -46.21
CA ASP A 129 9.78 5.74 -46.93
C ASP A 129 10.90 5.40 -47.92
N HIS A 130 11.78 4.46 -47.58
CA HIS A 130 12.77 3.94 -48.53
C HIS A 130 12.11 3.20 -49.70
N ALA A 131 11.13 2.34 -49.43
CA ALA A 131 10.40 1.61 -50.46
C ALA A 131 9.63 2.55 -51.40
N ARG A 132 8.94 3.56 -50.84
CA ARG A 132 8.23 4.60 -51.62
C ARG A 132 9.20 5.38 -52.52
N ARG A 133 10.35 5.81 -52.00
CA ARG A 133 11.38 6.53 -52.77
C ARG A 133 11.96 5.65 -53.88
N ALA A 134 12.27 4.39 -53.61
CA ALA A 134 12.76 3.45 -54.60
C ALA A 134 11.74 3.23 -55.73
N ALA A 135 10.47 3.00 -55.38
CA ALA A 135 9.39 2.84 -56.34
C ALA A 135 9.20 4.09 -57.23
N ALA A 136 9.22 5.28 -56.62
CA ALA A 136 9.14 6.55 -57.36
C ALA A 136 10.31 6.73 -58.32
N HIS A 137 11.53 6.39 -57.89
CA HIS A 137 12.72 6.46 -58.74
C HIS A 137 12.63 5.48 -59.92
N THR A 138 12.18 4.24 -59.69
CA THR A 138 11.97 3.28 -60.78
C THR A 138 10.90 3.73 -61.76
N ALA A 139 9.82 4.35 -61.26
CA ALA A 139 8.76 4.88 -62.10
C ALA A 139 9.23 6.07 -62.96
N SER A 140 10.02 6.99 -62.38
CA SER A 140 10.62 8.10 -63.13
C SER A 140 11.52 7.59 -64.25
N ARG A 141 12.42 6.63 -63.96
CA ARG A 141 13.30 6.04 -64.96
C ARG A 141 12.53 5.34 -66.09
N ALA A 142 11.43 4.64 -65.76
CA ALA A 142 10.58 4.01 -66.76
C ALA A 142 9.88 5.05 -67.65
N LEU A 143 9.41 6.16 -67.08
CA LEU A 143 8.81 7.26 -67.83
C LEU A 143 9.82 7.94 -68.75
N ASP A 144 11.03 8.21 -68.26
CA ASP A 144 12.09 8.83 -69.05
C ASP A 144 12.52 7.92 -70.22
N ALA A 145 12.64 6.61 -69.98
CA ALA A 145 12.89 5.63 -71.03
C ALA A 145 11.76 5.56 -72.06
N ALA A 146 10.49 5.62 -71.62
CA ALA A 146 9.34 5.64 -72.51
C ALA A 146 9.29 6.91 -73.37
N ARG A 147 9.61 8.08 -72.77
CA ARG A 147 9.73 9.37 -73.50
C ARG A 147 10.84 9.32 -74.54
N ALA A 148 12.01 8.79 -74.19
CA ALA A 148 13.13 8.63 -75.11
C ALA A 148 12.77 7.68 -76.28
N ALA A 149 12.12 6.56 -75.99
CA ALA A 149 11.64 5.63 -77.00
C ALA A 149 10.60 6.28 -77.94
N HIS A 150 9.68 7.09 -77.40
CA HIS A 150 8.71 7.81 -78.19
C HIS A 150 9.36 8.87 -79.09
N ALA A 151 10.32 9.64 -78.58
CA ALA A 151 11.09 10.61 -79.36
C ALA A 151 11.88 9.95 -80.50
N ALA A 152 12.53 8.80 -80.23
CA ALA A 152 13.24 8.02 -81.25
C ALA A 152 12.28 7.49 -82.33
N ALA A 153 11.10 6.99 -81.96
CA ALA A 153 10.08 6.55 -82.91
C ALA A 153 9.51 7.70 -83.75
N GLY A 154 9.41 8.91 -83.16
CA GLY A 154 9.03 10.13 -83.87
C GLY A 154 10.06 10.55 -84.92
N ALA A 155 11.36 10.49 -84.59
CA ALA A 155 12.45 10.80 -85.53
C ALA A 155 12.45 9.85 -86.73
N VAL A 156 12.28 8.54 -86.51
CA VAL A 156 12.21 7.54 -87.58
C VAL A 156 10.99 7.72 -88.49
N ARG A 157 9.85 8.18 -87.95
CA ARG A 157 8.67 8.53 -88.76
C ARG A 157 8.91 9.79 -89.60
N ALA A 158 9.52 10.81 -89.01
CA ALA A 158 9.85 12.05 -89.72
C ALA A 158 10.87 11.83 -90.88
N GLU A 159 11.82 10.92 -90.71
CA GLU A 159 12.74 10.53 -91.80
C GLU A 159 12.01 9.77 -92.93
N ARG A 160 11.09 8.86 -92.59
CA ARG A 160 10.29 8.13 -93.59
C ARG A 160 9.32 9.03 -94.37
N ASP A 161 8.76 10.04 -93.73
CA ASP A 161 7.86 11.00 -94.38
C ASP A 161 8.63 12.04 -95.22
N ALA A 162 9.95 12.17 -95.05
CA ALA A 162 10.81 13.02 -95.87
C ALA A 162 11.36 12.32 -97.12
N ASP A 163 11.38 10.99 -97.13
CA ASP A 163 11.83 10.14 -98.25
C ASP A 163 10.67 9.72 -99.21
N ALA A 164 9.45 10.20 -98.97
CA ALA A 164 8.25 9.96 -99.79
C ALA A 164 7.83 11.22 -100.57
#